data_AF-A0A843FD12-F1
#
_entry.id   AF-A0A843FD12-F1
#
_cell.length_a   1.000
_cell.length_b   1.000
_cell.length_c   1.000
_cell.angle_alpha   90.00
_cell.angle_beta   90.00
_cell.angle_gamma   90.00
#
_symmetry.space_group_name_H-M   'P 1'
#
loop_
_entity.id
_entity.type
_entity.pdbx_description
1 polymer ?
#
loop_
_entity_poly.entity_id
_entity_poly.type
_entity_poly.pdbx_seq_one_letter_code
_entity_poly.pdbx_strand_id
1 'polypeptide(L)'
;MIDPWGSSIVDYDKLVNQFGIKDFSELLGKIEDPARLMKRGVIFGHRDFDKLVPLINGKKDFGVMTGMMPSGQMHIGHKMVIDQLKWYFEKGASLSLSIADMESYAARGISFEKAKEIAINEYLANYIALGLDLTADNVNVYLQSQNKTLNDLTFKIAKRVNFNNMQAIYGFNASTNIAHLYVPLVQVADILLPQTEEFGGPKQVVVPVGVDQDPHLRLTRDIAAKLNEEYGFLAPASTYHRFLTGLTGDKMSSSKPNTAIYLNE
;
A
#
# COMPACT_ATOMS: atom_id res chain seq x y z
N MET A 1 -16.56 5.45 12.33
CA MET A 1 -15.91 4.29 11.69
C MET A 1 -15.33 4.81 10.40
N ILE A 2 -14.01 4.79 10.21
CA ILE A 2 -13.41 5.20 8.94
C ILE A 2 -13.57 4.02 7.99
N ASP A 3 -14.35 4.24 6.94
CA ASP A 3 -14.54 3.30 5.85
C ASP A 3 -13.47 3.59 4.79
N PRO A 4 -12.64 2.60 4.38
CA PRO A 4 -11.72 2.73 3.24
C PRO A 4 -12.39 3.25 1.95
N TRP A 5 -13.71 3.13 1.87
CA TRP A 5 -14.53 3.55 0.74
C TRP A 5 -15.30 4.88 0.97
N GLY A 6 -15.17 5.52 2.13
CA GLY A 6 -15.90 6.73 2.53
C GLY A 6 -15.18 8.06 2.29
N SER A 7 -15.94 9.15 2.12
CA SER A 7 -15.45 10.51 1.82
C SER A 7 -15.73 11.52 2.95
N SER A 8 -15.08 11.38 4.11
CA SER A 8 -15.23 12.35 5.22
C SER A 8 -13.95 13.16 5.44
N ILE A 9 -14.11 14.44 5.81
CA ILE A 9 -13.02 15.35 6.16
C ILE A 9 -12.35 14.82 7.43
N VAL A 10 -11.06 14.55 7.33
CA VAL A 10 -10.31 13.81 8.36
C VAL A 10 -9.61 14.76 9.32
N ASP A 11 -9.96 14.69 10.61
CA ASP A 11 -9.20 15.32 11.70
C ASP A 11 -7.98 14.45 12.05
N TYR A 12 -6.88 14.69 11.34
CA TYR A 12 -5.67 13.86 11.40
C TYR A 12 -5.04 13.81 12.79
N ASP A 13 -5.13 14.87 13.60
CA ASP A 13 -4.51 14.92 14.93
C ASP A 13 -5.25 14.00 15.92
N LYS A 14 -6.58 13.88 15.79
CA LYS A 14 -7.35 12.88 16.53
C LYS A 14 -7.02 11.46 16.08
N LEU A 15 -6.76 11.24 14.80
CA LEU A 15 -6.42 9.91 14.29
C LEU A 15 -5.05 9.43 14.74
N VAL A 16 -4.05 10.32 14.81
CA VAL A 16 -2.72 9.99 15.35
C VAL A 16 -2.87 9.37 16.74
N ASN A 17 -3.63 10.04 17.61
CA ASN A 17 -3.86 9.60 18.99
C ASN A 17 -4.74 8.35 19.10
N GLN A 18 -5.77 8.22 18.25
CA GLN A 18 -6.72 7.10 18.34
C GLN A 18 -6.15 5.77 17.83
N PHE A 19 -5.26 5.80 16.83
CA PHE A 19 -4.76 4.59 16.17
C PHE A 19 -3.33 4.22 16.57
N GLY A 20 -2.74 4.94 17.54
CA GLY A 20 -1.36 4.72 17.98
C GLY A 20 -0.35 4.93 16.85
N ILE A 21 -0.66 5.87 15.94
CA ILE A 21 0.26 6.35 14.92
C ILE A 21 1.15 7.40 15.60
N LYS A 22 2.45 7.39 15.32
CA LYS A 22 3.41 8.36 15.87
C LYS A 22 3.57 9.54 14.90
N ASP A 23 3.91 10.72 15.41
CA ASP A 23 4.18 11.88 14.56
C ASP A 23 5.46 11.67 13.75
N PHE A 24 5.38 11.86 12.43
CA PHE A 24 6.55 11.74 11.55
C PHE A 24 7.60 12.83 11.81
N SER A 25 7.20 13.99 12.32
CA SER A 25 8.09 15.13 12.56
C SER A 25 9.28 14.77 13.48
N GLU A 26 9.06 13.84 14.42
CA GLU A 26 10.06 13.33 15.36
C GLU A 26 11.24 12.58 14.70
N LEU A 27 11.06 12.16 13.44
CA LEU A 27 12.07 11.44 12.66
C LEU A 27 12.80 12.31 11.63
N LEU A 28 12.28 13.50 11.31
CA LEU A 28 12.82 14.33 10.22
C LEU A 28 14.31 14.66 10.38
N GLY A 29 14.75 14.99 11.60
CA GLY A 29 16.16 15.30 11.89
C GLY A 29 17.07 14.07 11.92
N LYS A 30 16.52 12.85 11.82
CA LYS A 30 17.25 11.59 11.89
C LYS A 30 17.43 10.93 10.52
N ILE A 31 16.69 11.36 9.49
CA ILE A 31 16.73 10.78 8.15
C ILE A 31 17.72 11.55 7.28
N GLU A 32 18.63 10.85 6.61
CA GLU A 32 19.54 11.47 5.64
C GLU A 32 18.78 11.85 4.35
N ASP A 33 18.73 13.15 4.06
CA ASP A 33 18.01 13.73 2.92
C ASP A 33 16.52 13.28 2.86
N PRO A 34 15.68 13.79 3.78
CA PRO A 34 14.28 13.42 3.86
C PRO A 34 13.49 13.95 2.66
N ALA A 35 12.50 13.17 2.21
CA ALA A 35 11.66 13.51 1.07
C ALA A 35 10.95 14.86 1.26
N ARG A 36 10.66 15.57 0.16
CA ARG A 36 9.90 16.83 0.19
C ARG A 36 8.54 16.67 0.90
N LEU A 37 7.87 15.55 0.70
CA LEU A 37 6.57 15.26 1.31
C LEU A 37 6.66 15.06 2.84
N MET A 38 7.78 14.54 3.34
CA MET A 38 8.07 14.45 4.77
C MET A 38 8.32 15.86 5.35
N LYS A 39 9.20 16.63 4.71
CA LYS A 39 9.56 18.01 5.14
C LYS A 39 8.35 18.96 5.19
N ARG A 40 7.33 18.72 4.36
CA ARG A 40 6.12 19.55 4.28
C ARG A 40 4.96 19.03 5.16
N GLY A 41 5.16 17.99 5.95
CA GLY A 41 4.10 17.41 6.80
C GLY A 41 2.95 16.78 6.00
N VAL A 42 3.16 16.47 4.72
CA VAL A 42 2.19 15.71 3.91
C VAL A 42 2.19 14.26 4.38
N ILE A 43 3.39 13.69 4.57
CA ILE A 43 3.57 12.50 5.39
C ILE A 43 3.61 12.99 6.84
N PHE A 44 2.53 12.74 7.57
CA PHE A 44 2.30 13.33 8.89
C PHE A 44 2.50 12.31 10.02
N GLY A 45 2.40 11.01 9.73
CA GLY A 45 2.50 9.98 10.75
C GLY A 45 3.28 8.76 10.29
N HIS A 46 3.69 7.94 11.25
CA HIS A 46 4.31 6.65 10.99
C HIS A 46 3.96 5.59 12.04
N ARG A 47 4.22 4.34 11.68
CA ARG A 47 4.33 3.21 12.61
C ARG A 47 5.60 2.45 12.30
N ASP A 48 6.44 2.23 13.31
CA ASP A 48 7.71 1.51 13.22
C ASP A 48 8.71 2.02 12.15
N PHE A 49 8.45 3.16 11.50
CA PHE A 49 9.38 3.78 10.55
C PHE A 49 10.71 4.19 11.20
N ASP A 50 10.75 4.37 12.52
CA ASP A 50 11.98 4.55 13.30
C ASP A 50 12.98 3.38 13.12
N LYS A 51 12.47 2.17 12.83
CA LYS A 51 13.31 0.99 12.50
C LYS A 51 13.93 1.07 11.11
N LEU A 52 13.34 1.83 10.18
CA LEU A 52 13.84 2.01 8.81
C LEU A 52 14.94 3.07 8.76
N VAL A 53 14.88 4.09 9.63
CA VAL A 53 15.87 5.18 9.67
C VAL A 53 17.33 4.68 9.66
N PRO A 54 17.76 3.75 10.55
CA PRO A 54 19.13 3.24 10.51
C PRO A 54 19.44 2.41 9.25
N LEU A 55 18.43 1.80 8.61
CA LEU A 55 18.62 1.05 7.36
C LEU A 55 18.83 2.02 6.19
N ILE A 56 18.01 3.07 6.11
CA ILE A 56 18.09 4.12 5.09
C ILE A 56 19.45 4.84 5.17
N ASN A 57 19.81 5.36 6.35
CA ASN A 57 21.08 6.08 6.51
C ASN A 57 22.29 5.15 6.36
N GLY A 58 22.14 3.89 6.78
CA GLY A 58 23.18 2.87 6.66
C GLY A 58 23.27 2.23 5.27
N LYS A 59 22.41 2.61 4.32
CA LYS A 59 22.27 1.98 2.99
C LYS A 59 22.16 0.44 3.06
N LYS A 60 21.39 -0.04 4.05
CA LYS A 60 21.11 -1.47 4.25
C LYS A 60 19.82 -1.86 3.55
N ASP A 61 19.67 -3.14 3.26
CA ASP A 61 18.50 -3.68 2.58
C ASP A 61 17.20 -3.47 3.37
N PHE A 62 16.16 -3.02 2.68
CA PHE A 62 14.78 -2.89 3.16
C PHE A 62 13.83 -2.89 1.96
N GLY A 63 12.56 -3.19 2.19
CA GLY A 63 11.54 -3.21 1.16
C GLY A 63 10.57 -2.03 1.24
N VAL A 64 10.06 -1.61 0.09
CA VAL A 64 8.83 -0.82 -0.01
C VAL A 64 7.79 -1.62 -0.79
N MET A 65 6.56 -1.65 -0.27
CA MET A 65 5.45 -2.34 -0.93
C MET A 65 4.28 -1.40 -1.18
N THR A 66 3.69 -1.49 -2.36
CA THR A 66 2.46 -0.79 -2.71
C THR A 66 1.64 -1.59 -3.71
N GLY A 67 0.32 -1.38 -3.71
CA GLY A 67 -0.59 -1.99 -4.67
C GLY A 67 -1.28 -0.93 -5.51
N MET A 68 -1.51 -1.24 -6.78
CA MET A 68 -2.40 -0.48 -7.65
C MET A 68 -3.64 -1.31 -7.97
N MET A 69 -4.83 -0.74 -7.78
CA MET A 69 -6.05 -1.33 -8.35
C MET A 69 -6.22 -0.75 -9.76
N PRO A 70 -6.12 -1.55 -10.83
CA PRO A 70 -6.27 -1.06 -12.20
C PRO A 70 -7.72 -0.66 -12.50
N SER A 71 -8.08 0.58 -12.18
CA SER A 71 -9.42 1.11 -12.39
C SER A 71 -9.40 2.59 -12.79
N GLY A 72 -9.89 2.88 -14.00
CA GLY A 72 -9.97 4.25 -14.49
C GLY A 72 -8.61 4.90 -14.71
N GLN A 73 -8.61 6.23 -14.83
CA GLN A 73 -7.42 7.03 -15.12
C GLN A 73 -6.70 7.49 -13.85
N MET A 74 -5.39 7.68 -13.98
CA MET A 74 -4.56 8.21 -12.92
C MET A 74 -4.65 9.73 -12.82
N HIS A 75 -4.92 10.22 -11.61
CA HIS A 75 -4.85 11.63 -11.23
C HIS A 75 -3.65 11.98 -10.34
N ILE A 76 -3.43 13.28 -10.09
CA ILE A 76 -2.32 13.81 -9.26
C ILE A 76 -2.26 13.24 -7.84
N GLY A 77 -3.39 12.74 -7.29
CA GLY A 77 -3.40 11.95 -6.06
C GLY A 77 -2.49 10.72 -6.10
N HIS A 78 -2.47 9.98 -7.22
CA HIS A 78 -1.61 8.80 -7.39
C HIS A 78 -0.14 9.20 -7.54
N LYS A 79 0.14 10.32 -8.21
CA LYS A 79 1.50 10.86 -8.35
C LYS A 79 2.18 11.04 -6.98
N MET A 80 1.46 11.50 -5.97
CA MET A 80 2.00 11.66 -4.62
C MET A 80 2.50 10.33 -4.02
N VAL A 81 1.85 9.21 -4.31
CA VAL A 81 2.33 7.89 -3.89
C VAL A 81 3.57 7.51 -4.67
N ILE A 82 3.59 7.72 -5.98
CA ILE A 82 4.75 7.44 -6.84
C ILE A 82 5.98 8.25 -6.43
N ASP A 83 5.81 9.53 -6.06
CA ASP A 83 6.89 10.37 -5.54
C ASP A 83 7.51 9.76 -4.26
N GLN A 84 6.72 9.07 -3.42
CA GLN A 84 7.22 8.35 -2.25
C GLN A 84 7.98 7.09 -2.65
N LEU A 85 7.44 6.29 -3.57
CA LEU A 85 8.09 5.07 -4.06
C LEU A 85 9.44 5.38 -4.67
N LYS A 86 9.52 6.45 -5.48
CA LYS A 86 10.76 6.91 -6.10
C LYS A 86 11.79 7.28 -5.04
N TRP A 87 11.39 8.02 -4.00
CA TRP A 87 12.31 8.35 -2.91
C TRP A 87 12.80 7.10 -2.18
N TYR A 88 11.93 6.13 -1.86
CA TYR A 88 12.36 4.88 -1.23
C TYR A 88 13.33 4.09 -2.11
N PHE A 89 13.04 4.01 -3.40
CA PHE A 89 13.89 3.35 -4.38
C PHE A 89 15.27 4.01 -4.49
N GLU A 90 15.33 5.35 -4.54
CA GLU A 90 16.59 6.12 -4.53
C GLU A 90 17.40 5.93 -3.23
N LYS A 91 16.74 5.58 -2.12
CA LYS A 91 17.40 5.20 -0.85
C LYS A 91 17.82 3.73 -0.79
N GLY A 92 17.66 2.97 -1.88
CA GLY A 92 18.11 1.59 -2.00
C GLY A 92 17.07 0.53 -1.62
N ALA A 93 15.79 0.89 -1.48
CA ALA A 93 14.74 -0.08 -1.19
C ALA A 93 14.54 -1.04 -2.37
N SER A 94 14.27 -2.32 -2.09
CA SER A 94 13.61 -3.19 -3.08
C SER A 94 12.13 -2.81 -3.20
N LEU A 95 11.64 -2.62 -4.43
CA LEU A 95 10.26 -2.20 -4.70
C LEU A 95 9.40 -3.41 -5.07
N SER A 96 8.32 -3.63 -4.33
CA SER A 96 7.28 -4.60 -4.66
C SER A 96 5.99 -3.88 -5.04
N LEU A 97 5.53 -4.07 -6.27
CA LEU A 97 4.40 -3.39 -6.86
C LEU A 97 3.37 -4.40 -7.35
N SER A 98 2.28 -4.56 -6.59
CA SER A 98 1.20 -5.47 -6.98
C SER A 98 0.19 -4.77 -7.90
N ILE A 99 -0.24 -5.49 -8.94
CA ILE A 99 -1.40 -5.14 -9.76
C ILE A 99 -2.58 -5.93 -9.20
N ALA A 100 -3.50 -5.24 -8.52
CA ALA A 100 -4.64 -5.81 -7.82
C ALA A 100 -5.79 -6.19 -8.77
N ASP A 101 -5.48 -7.07 -9.72
CA ASP A 101 -6.43 -7.57 -10.71
C ASP A 101 -7.48 -8.51 -10.10
N MET A 102 -7.13 -9.26 -9.04
CA MET A 102 -8.09 -10.06 -8.28
C MET A 102 -9.13 -9.19 -7.54
N GLU A 103 -8.71 -8.07 -6.96
CA GLU A 103 -9.61 -7.08 -6.36
C GLU A 103 -10.53 -6.45 -7.41
N SER A 104 -9.94 -6.03 -8.54
CA SER A 104 -10.68 -5.41 -9.64
C SER A 104 -11.76 -6.35 -10.19
N TYR A 105 -11.47 -7.64 -10.29
CA TYR A 105 -12.45 -8.65 -10.66
C TYR A 105 -13.53 -8.82 -9.59
N ALA A 106 -13.15 -9.09 -8.35
CA ALA A 106 -14.08 -9.48 -7.30
C ALA A 106 -14.99 -8.35 -6.77
N ALA A 107 -14.47 -7.11 -6.76
CA ALA A 107 -15.16 -5.94 -6.20
C ALA A 107 -15.77 -5.03 -7.29
N ARG A 108 -15.20 -5.01 -8.51
CA ARG A 108 -15.60 -4.07 -9.57
C ARG A 108 -16.07 -4.77 -10.86
N GLY A 109 -15.94 -6.10 -10.96
CA GLY A 109 -16.35 -6.85 -12.15
C GLY A 109 -15.47 -6.63 -13.38
N ILE A 110 -14.24 -6.15 -13.21
CA ILE A 110 -13.29 -5.92 -14.30
C ILE A 110 -12.61 -7.25 -14.63
N SER A 111 -12.63 -7.69 -15.89
CA SER A 111 -11.96 -8.94 -16.30
C SER A 111 -10.43 -8.85 -16.11
N PHE A 112 -9.76 -9.98 -15.93
CA PHE A 112 -8.29 -10.01 -15.78
C PHE A 112 -7.57 -9.42 -16.99
N GLU A 113 -8.07 -9.68 -18.20
CA GLU A 113 -7.53 -9.11 -19.44
C GLU A 113 -7.64 -7.59 -19.42
N LYS A 114 -8.80 -7.05 -19.03
CA LYS A 114 -9.00 -5.61 -18.98
C LYS A 114 -8.20 -4.96 -17.86
N ALA A 115 -8.12 -5.60 -16.69
CA ALA A 115 -7.30 -5.15 -15.57
C ALA A 115 -5.82 -5.07 -15.98
N LYS A 116 -5.31 -6.09 -16.68
CA LYS A 116 -3.95 -6.11 -17.22
C LYS A 116 -3.72 -5.01 -18.27
N GLU A 117 -4.66 -4.80 -19.18
CA GLU A 117 -4.58 -3.72 -20.17
C GLU A 117 -4.50 -2.34 -19.51
N ILE A 118 -5.37 -2.06 -18.52
CA ILE A 118 -5.37 -0.81 -17.76
C ILE A 118 -4.05 -0.67 -16.98
N ALA A 119 -3.61 -1.73 -16.31
CA ALA A 119 -2.35 -1.70 -15.57
C ALA A 119 -1.17 -1.31 -16.46
N ILE A 120 -1.05 -1.90 -17.66
CA ILE A 120 0.05 -1.60 -18.59
C ILE A 120 -0.07 -0.18 -19.16
N ASN A 121 -1.21 0.14 -19.76
CA ASN A 121 -1.36 1.34 -20.58
C ASN A 121 -1.60 2.62 -19.78
N GLU A 122 -2.22 2.50 -18.60
CA GLU A 122 -2.50 3.65 -17.74
C GLU A 122 -1.51 3.71 -16.58
N TYR A 123 -1.35 2.64 -15.81
CA TYR A 123 -0.60 2.73 -14.56
C TYR A 123 0.91 2.63 -14.75
N LEU A 124 1.41 1.51 -15.25
CA LEU A 124 2.85 1.28 -15.43
C LEU A 124 3.48 2.32 -16.35
N ALA A 125 2.78 2.71 -17.43
CA ALA A 125 3.20 3.80 -18.30
C ALA A 125 3.41 5.12 -17.53
N ASN A 126 2.47 5.51 -16.67
CA ASN A 126 2.60 6.71 -15.83
C ASN A 126 3.69 6.58 -14.76
N TYR A 127 3.88 5.39 -14.17
CA TYR A 127 4.96 5.14 -13.20
C TYR A 127 6.33 5.38 -13.84
N ILE A 128 6.53 4.83 -15.05
CA ILE A 128 7.75 5.02 -15.84
C ILE A 128 7.91 6.49 -16.24
N ALA A 129 6.86 7.15 -16.72
CA ALA A 129 6.90 8.57 -17.10
C ALA A 129 7.26 9.50 -15.92
N LEU A 130 6.89 9.13 -14.69
CA LEU A 130 7.24 9.84 -13.46
C LEU A 130 8.65 9.48 -12.93
N GLY A 131 9.36 8.59 -13.61
CA GLY A 131 10.77 8.29 -13.38
C GLY A 131 11.04 7.15 -12.41
N LEU A 132 10.10 6.21 -12.25
CA LEU A 132 10.41 4.90 -11.67
C LEU A 132 10.97 3.98 -12.76
N ASP A 133 12.17 3.46 -12.53
CA ASP A 133 12.73 2.40 -13.37
C ASP A 133 12.15 1.05 -12.92
N LEU A 134 11.16 0.55 -13.66
CA LEU A 134 10.52 -0.74 -13.39
C LEU A 134 11.31 -1.94 -13.93
N THR A 135 12.46 -1.70 -14.59
CA THR A 135 13.31 -2.74 -15.17
C THR A 135 14.50 -3.11 -14.28
N ALA A 136 14.72 -2.36 -13.20
CA ALA A 136 15.80 -2.61 -12.26
C ALA A 136 15.62 -3.94 -11.50
N ASP A 137 16.73 -4.62 -11.22
CA ASP A 137 16.76 -5.98 -10.64
C ASP A 137 16.06 -6.10 -9.28
N ASN A 138 16.03 -5.00 -8.49
CA ASN A 138 15.39 -4.93 -7.19
C ASN A 138 13.92 -4.45 -7.25
N VAL A 139 13.30 -4.48 -8.44
CA VAL A 139 11.88 -4.15 -8.65
C VAL A 139 11.10 -5.39 -9.05
N ASN A 140 10.04 -5.67 -8.30
CA ASN A 140 9.11 -6.76 -8.56
C ASN A 140 7.72 -6.19 -8.90
N VAL A 141 7.31 -6.30 -10.17
CA VAL A 141 5.96 -5.93 -10.62
C VAL A 141 5.21 -7.19 -11.03
N TYR A 142 4.03 -7.42 -10.46
CA TYR A 142 3.30 -8.67 -10.69
C TYR A 142 1.78 -8.49 -10.66
N LEU A 143 1.10 -9.37 -11.40
CA LEU A 143 -0.35 -9.57 -11.31
C LEU A 143 -0.65 -10.53 -10.15
N GLN A 144 -1.60 -10.18 -9.29
CA GLN A 144 -1.98 -11.05 -8.16
C GLN A 144 -2.47 -12.42 -8.67
N SER A 145 -3.28 -12.43 -9.73
CA SER A 145 -3.82 -13.66 -10.33
C SER A 145 -2.76 -14.60 -10.92
N GLN A 146 -1.56 -14.11 -11.22
CA GLN A 146 -0.49 -14.88 -11.88
C GLN A 146 0.69 -15.19 -10.95
N ASN A 147 0.71 -14.64 -9.74
CA ASN A 147 1.81 -14.84 -8.80
C ASN A 147 1.55 -16.07 -7.92
N LYS A 148 2.21 -17.19 -8.21
CA LYS A 148 2.02 -18.43 -7.46
C LYS A 148 2.44 -18.30 -5.99
N THR A 149 3.60 -17.70 -5.72
CA THR A 149 4.13 -17.52 -4.37
C THR A 149 3.18 -16.69 -3.51
N LEU A 150 2.62 -15.62 -4.08
CA LEU A 150 1.58 -14.82 -3.44
C LEU A 150 0.35 -15.66 -3.08
N ASN A 151 -0.16 -16.47 -4.02
CA ASN A 151 -1.36 -17.27 -3.81
C ASN A 151 -1.15 -18.36 -2.76
N ASP A 152 0.01 -19.03 -2.75
CA ASP A 152 0.38 -20.01 -1.73
C ASP A 152 0.50 -19.34 -0.35
N LEU A 153 1.12 -18.16 -0.28
CA LEU A 153 1.21 -17.37 0.95
C LEU A 153 -0.17 -16.93 1.45
N THR A 154 -1.04 -16.49 0.54
CA THR A 154 -2.41 -16.08 0.85
C THR A 154 -3.19 -17.23 1.48
N PHE A 155 -3.08 -18.43 0.93
CA PHE A 155 -3.74 -19.62 1.48
C PHE A 155 -3.29 -19.92 2.92
N LYS A 156 -1.99 -19.77 3.20
CA LYS A 156 -1.44 -19.94 4.56
C LYS A 156 -1.96 -18.86 5.52
N ILE A 157 -2.03 -17.61 5.06
CA ILE A 157 -2.57 -16.47 5.81
C ILE A 157 -4.06 -16.69 6.13
N ALA A 158 -4.84 -17.23 5.20
CA ALA A 158 -6.27 -17.46 5.37
C ALA A 158 -6.61 -18.33 6.59
N LYS A 159 -5.72 -19.25 6.99
CA LYS A 159 -5.86 -20.06 8.20
C LYS A 159 -5.84 -19.24 9.51
N ARG A 160 -5.38 -17.99 9.48
CA ARG A 160 -5.18 -17.13 10.66
C ARG A 160 -6.25 -16.06 10.83
N VAL A 161 -7.21 -15.97 9.90
CA VAL A 161 -8.25 -14.94 9.86
C VAL A 161 -9.63 -15.61 9.82
N ASN A 162 -10.58 -15.07 10.58
CA ASN A 162 -11.97 -15.53 10.58
C ASN A 162 -12.92 -14.46 10.03
N PHE A 163 -14.18 -14.85 9.80
CA PHE A 163 -15.20 -13.94 9.27
C PHE A 163 -15.42 -12.70 10.16
N ASN A 164 -15.33 -12.84 11.48
CA ASN A 164 -15.51 -11.72 12.40
C ASN A 164 -14.43 -10.65 12.22
N ASN A 165 -13.19 -11.05 11.92
CA ASN A 165 -12.14 -10.10 11.54
C ASN A 165 -12.53 -9.32 10.27
N MET A 166 -13.02 -10.04 9.25
CA MET A 166 -13.39 -9.46 7.97
C MET A 166 -14.59 -8.50 8.09
N GLN A 167 -15.58 -8.88 8.89
CA GLN A 167 -16.73 -8.02 9.21
C GLN A 167 -16.30 -6.77 9.97
N ALA A 168 -15.45 -6.90 10.99
CA ALA A 168 -15.02 -5.77 11.82
C ALA A 168 -14.18 -4.74 11.06
N ILE A 169 -13.37 -5.19 10.10
CA ILE A 169 -12.43 -4.32 9.36
C ILE A 169 -13.05 -3.77 8.08
N TYR A 170 -13.78 -4.61 7.33
CA TYR A 170 -14.27 -4.26 5.99
C TYR A 170 -15.80 -4.14 5.90
N GLY A 171 -16.52 -4.38 7.00
CA GLY A 171 -17.98 -4.34 6.99
C GLY A 171 -18.64 -5.48 6.20
N PHE A 172 -17.89 -6.55 5.89
CA PHE A 172 -18.42 -7.68 5.14
C PHE A 172 -19.54 -8.40 5.87
N ASN A 173 -20.49 -8.92 5.09
CA ASN A 173 -21.70 -9.57 5.57
C ASN A 173 -22.03 -10.79 4.69
N ALA A 174 -23.13 -11.48 4.97
CA ALA A 174 -23.51 -12.69 4.26
C ALA A 174 -23.80 -12.51 2.75
N SER A 175 -24.00 -11.28 2.28
CA SER A 175 -24.14 -10.98 0.84
C SER A 175 -22.81 -10.68 0.14
N THR A 176 -21.71 -10.53 0.88
CA THR A 176 -20.38 -10.35 0.29
C THR A 176 -19.95 -11.65 -0.39
N ASN A 177 -19.61 -11.58 -1.67
CA ASN A 177 -19.15 -12.76 -2.40
C ASN A 177 -17.78 -13.25 -1.87
N ILE A 178 -17.51 -14.55 -1.98
CA ILE A 178 -16.31 -15.17 -1.39
C ILE A 178 -15.01 -14.64 -2.01
N ALA A 179 -15.01 -14.28 -3.30
CA ALA A 179 -13.83 -13.71 -3.93
C ALA A 179 -13.49 -12.34 -3.30
N HIS A 180 -14.49 -11.48 -3.08
CA HIS A 180 -14.31 -10.18 -2.44
C HIS A 180 -13.92 -10.32 -0.96
N LEU A 181 -14.43 -11.35 -0.29
CA LEU A 181 -13.97 -11.73 1.05
C LEU A 181 -12.51 -12.19 1.07
N TYR A 182 -12.02 -12.82 0.01
CA TYR A 182 -10.67 -13.36 -0.08
C TYR A 182 -9.61 -12.27 -0.38
N VAL A 183 -9.97 -11.25 -1.16
CA VAL A 183 -9.05 -10.19 -1.62
C VAL A 183 -8.25 -9.52 -0.49
N PRO A 184 -8.81 -9.16 0.67
CA PRO A 184 -8.00 -8.56 1.73
C PRO A 184 -6.88 -9.48 2.23
N LEU A 185 -7.06 -10.80 2.14
CA LEU A 185 -6.00 -11.76 2.49
C LEU A 185 -4.88 -11.74 1.44
N VAL A 186 -5.22 -11.58 0.16
CA VAL A 186 -4.25 -11.36 -0.91
C VAL A 186 -3.45 -10.09 -0.65
N GLN A 187 -4.10 -9.01 -0.22
CA GLN A 187 -3.43 -7.75 0.14
C GLN A 187 -2.51 -7.88 1.37
N VAL A 188 -2.87 -8.72 2.37
CA VAL A 188 -1.94 -9.08 3.46
C VAL A 188 -0.71 -9.80 2.90
N ALA A 189 -0.92 -10.78 2.01
CA ALA A 189 0.15 -11.54 1.40
C ALA A 189 1.08 -10.65 0.56
N ASP A 190 0.51 -9.72 -0.19
CA ASP A 190 1.17 -8.68 -0.98
C ASP A 190 2.19 -7.89 -0.12
N ILE A 191 1.80 -7.46 1.08
CA ILE A 191 2.67 -6.72 2.02
C ILE A 191 3.78 -7.60 2.60
N LEU A 192 3.52 -8.89 2.82
CA LEU A 192 4.48 -9.84 3.39
C LEU A 192 5.37 -10.51 2.34
N LEU A 193 4.97 -10.52 1.08
CA LEU A 193 5.69 -11.15 -0.03
C LEU A 193 7.17 -10.72 -0.12
N PRO A 194 7.54 -9.44 0.03
CA PRO A 194 8.94 -9.02 -0.04
C PRO A 194 9.81 -9.54 1.11
N GLN A 195 9.20 -10.11 2.15
CA GLN A 195 9.90 -10.70 3.29
C GLN A 195 10.13 -12.21 3.14
N THR A 196 9.62 -12.85 2.08
CA THR A 196 9.92 -14.28 1.86
C THR A 196 11.35 -14.45 1.36
N GLU A 197 11.90 -15.66 1.53
CA GLU A 197 13.26 -16.00 1.08
C GLU A 197 13.45 -15.76 -0.42
N GLU A 198 12.41 -15.99 -1.24
CA GLU A 198 12.42 -15.75 -2.69
C GLU A 198 12.76 -14.30 -3.05
N PHE A 199 12.36 -13.34 -2.20
CA PHE A 199 12.63 -11.91 -2.39
C PHE A 199 13.79 -11.40 -1.50
N GLY A 200 14.62 -12.31 -0.99
CA GLY A 200 15.79 -12.00 -0.16
C GLY A 200 15.43 -11.56 1.26
N GLY A 201 14.28 -11.99 1.78
CA GLY A 201 13.86 -11.72 3.15
C GLY A 201 14.43 -12.71 4.18
N PRO A 202 14.10 -12.53 5.48
CA PRO A 202 13.22 -11.49 6.00
C PRO A 202 13.91 -10.12 6.00
N LYS A 203 13.18 -9.10 5.54
CA LYS A 203 13.63 -7.70 5.55
C LYS A 203 12.52 -6.80 6.04
N GLN A 204 12.89 -5.63 6.58
CA GLN A 204 11.90 -4.67 7.04
C GLN A 204 11.20 -4.03 5.84
N VAL A 205 9.87 -4.11 5.79
CA VAL A 205 9.05 -3.53 4.71
C VAL A 205 8.34 -2.28 5.22
N VAL A 206 8.30 -1.22 4.40
CA VAL A 206 7.46 -0.04 4.61
C VAL A 206 6.32 0.02 3.58
N VAL A 207 5.12 0.36 4.04
CA VAL A 207 3.94 0.58 3.19
C VAL A 207 3.48 2.05 3.31
N PRO A 208 3.61 2.88 2.27
CA PRO A 208 3.03 4.22 2.26
C PRO A 208 1.52 4.17 2.01
N VAL A 209 0.73 4.67 2.96
CA VAL A 209 -0.73 4.51 2.95
C VAL A 209 -1.49 5.77 3.38
N GLY A 210 -2.76 5.82 3.02
CA GLY A 210 -3.73 6.70 3.68
C GLY A 210 -4.09 6.17 5.06
N VAL A 211 -4.58 7.05 5.94
CA VAL A 211 -4.98 6.67 7.31
C VAL A 211 -6.20 5.74 7.35
N ASP A 212 -7.03 5.79 6.31
CA ASP A 212 -8.15 4.88 6.06
C ASP A 212 -7.73 3.42 5.86
N GLN A 213 -6.47 3.17 5.51
CA GLN A 213 -5.92 1.82 5.34
C GLN A 213 -5.26 1.27 6.62
N ASP A 214 -5.17 2.05 7.71
CA ASP A 214 -4.58 1.57 8.97
C ASP A 214 -5.23 0.29 9.52
N PRO A 215 -6.57 0.10 9.48
CA PRO A 215 -7.18 -1.14 9.93
C PRO A 215 -6.64 -2.39 9.21
N HIS A 216 -6.40 -2.29 7.90
CA HIS A 216 -5.79 -3.38 7.12
C HIS A 216 -4.33 -3.60 7.55
N LEU A 217 -3.54 -2.54 7.71
CA LEU A 217 -2.15 -2.65 8.16
C LEU A 217 -2.04 -3.28 9.54
N ARG A 218 -2.97 -3.00 10.45
CA ARG A 218 -3.04 -3.65 11.76
C ARG A 218 -3.30 -5.14 11.66
N LEU A 219 -4.26 -5.56 10.81
CA LEU A 219 -4.48 -6.97 10.52
C LEU A 219 -3.23 -7.64 9.97
N THR A 220 -2.54 -7.00 9.02
CA THR A 220 -1.29 -7.51 8.45
C THR A 220 -0.21 -7.69 9.51
N ARG A 221 -0.07 -6.75 10.44
CA ARG A 221 0.88 -6.83 11.55
C ARG A 221 0.55 -7.96 12.53
N ASP A 222 -0.73 -8.14 12.87
CA ASP A 222 -1.17 -9.24 13.74
C ASP A 222 -0.90 -10.61 13.09
N ILE A 223 -1.09 -10.71 11.78
CA ILE A 223 -0.79 -11.92 11.01
C ILE A 223 0.72 -12.16 10.92
N ALA A 224 1.51 -11.12 10.65
CA ALA A 224 2.96 -11.20 10.63
C ALA A 224 3.51 -11.72 11.97
N ALA A 225 2.99 -11.22 13.09
CA ALA A 225 3.37 -11.69 14.42
C ALA A 225 3.04 -13.17 14.64
N LYS A 226 1.84 -13.62 14.23
CA LYS A 226 1.43 -15.04 14.32
C LYS A 226 2.25 -15.98 13.42
N LEU A 227 2.83 -15.45 12.35
CA LEU A 227 3.63 -16.19 11.38
C LEU A 227 5.14 -15.96 11.57
N ASN A 228 5.56 -15.22 12.59
CA ASN A 228 6.95 -14.89 12.83
C ASN A 228 7.78 -16.14 13.16
N GLU A 229 7.29 -17.02 14.03
CA GLU A 229 8.01 -18.25 14.39
C GLU A 229 8.19 -19.21 13.20
N GLU A 230 7.23 -19.21 12.27
CA GLU A 230 7.21 -20.14 11.13
C GLU A 230 7.96 -19.59 9.90
N TYR A 231 7.90 -18.28 9.66
CA TYR A 231 8.41 -17.65 8.43
C TYR A 231 9.38 -16.48 8.66
N GLY A 232 9.64 -16.10 9.91
CA GLY A 232 10.49 -14.94 10.22
C GLY A 232 9.86 -13.58 9.88
N PHE A 233 8.56 -13.52 9.56
CA PHE A 233 7.91 -12.28 9.15
C PHE A 233 7.98 -11.20 10.22
N LEU A 234 8.40 -10.02 9.80
CA LEU A 234 8.45 -8.81 10.59
C LEU A 234 7.18 -8.01 10.38
N ALA A 235 6.70 -7.37 11.45
CA ALA A 235 5.59 -6.44 11.34
C ALA A 235 5.95 -5.30 10.36
N PRO A 236 5.17 -5.06 9.30
CA PRO A 236 5.46 -3.99 8.35
C PRO A 236 5.41 -2.63 9.04
N ALA A 237 6.35 -1.76 8.67
CA ALA A 237 6.28 -0.35 8.97
C ALA A 237 5.31 0.34 8.02
N SER A 238 4.80 1.50 8.43
CA SER A 238 3.92 2.31 7.58
C SER A 238 4.22 3.79 7.73
N THR A 239 3.99 4.51 6.63
CA THR A 239 3.95 5.98 6.61
C THR A 239 2.56 6.42 6.19
N TYR A 240 2.04 7.45 6.86
CA TYR A 240 0.69 7.93 6.67
C TYR A 240 0.72 9.31 6.03
N HIS A 241 0.06 9.43 4.88
CA HIS A 241 -0.01 10.68 4.14
C HIS A 241 -1.42 11.27 4.12
N ARG A 242 -1.49 12.60 4.04
CA ARG A 242 -2.75 13.33 3.81
C ARG A 242 -3.17 13.12 2.35
N PHE A 243 -4.45 12.94 2.10
CA PHE A 243 -4.96 12.92 0.73
C PHE A 243 -4.93 14.32 0.13
N LEU A 244 -4.59 14.41 -1.15
CA LEU A 244 -4.80 15.63 -1.93
C LEU A 244 -6.31 15.88 -2.04
N THR A 245 -6.75 17.05 -1.57
CA THR A 245 -8.12 17.51 -1.72
C THR A 245 -8.41 17.73 -3.20
N GLY A 246 -9.50 17.16 -3.68
CA GLY A 246 -10.02 17.35 -5.03
C GLY A 246 -10.50 18.77 -5.27
N LEU A 247 -10.71 19.12 -6.54
CA LEU A 247 -11.04 20.48 -6.98
C LEU A 247 -12.34 21.02 -6.38
N THR A 248 -13.24 20.13 -5.95
CA THR A 248 -14.53 20.47 -5.34
C THR A 248 -14.51 20.42 -3.81
N GLY A 249 -13.36 20.20 -3.17
CA GLY A 249 -13.23 20.07 -1.71
C GLY A 249 -13.34 18.65 -1.15
N ASP A 250 -13.81 17.69 -1.96
CA ASP A 250 -13.89 16.26 -1.60
C ASP A 250 -12.64 15.46 -2.05
N LYS A 251 -12.61 14.14 -1.85
CA LYS A 251 -11.53 13.25 -2.37
C LYS A 251 -11.56 13.22 -3.91
N MET A 252 -10.38 13.22 -4.54
CA MET A 252 -10.25 12.96 -5.99
C MET A 252 -10.76 11.57 -6.33
N SER A 253 -11.47 11.43 -7.46
CA SER A 253 -12.02 10.14 -7.88
C SER A 253 -12.14 10.03 -9.39
N SER A 254 -11.66 8.92 -9.95
CA SER A 254 -11.79 8.63 -11.38
C SER A 254 -13.26 8.45 -11.83
N SER A 255 -14.20 8.21 -10.91
CA SER A 255 -15.63 8.16 -11.22
C SER A 255 -16.33 9.53 -11.14
N LYS A 256 -15.63 10.57 -10.66
CA LYS A 256 -16.12 11.95 -10.62
C LYS A 256 -15.08 12.88 -11.28
N PRO A 257 -15.01 12.92 -12.63
CA PRO A 257 -13.91 13.60 -13.34
C PRO A 257 -13.65 15.04 -12.92
N ASN A 258 -14.70 15.81 -12.63
CA ASN A 258 -14.59 17.20 -12.21
C ASN A 258 -13.89 17.41 -10.85
N THR A 259 -13.61 16.33 -10.09
CA THR A 259 -12.92 16.44 -8.78
C THR A 259 -11.41 16.27 -8.90
N ALA A 260 -10.89 15.85 -10.05
CA ALA A 260 -9.49 15.44 -10.21
C ALA A 260 -8.83 16.11 -11.42
N ILE A 261 -7.50 16.27 -11.34
CA ILE A 261 -6.64 16.57 -12.49
C ILE A 261 -5.96 15.27 -12.89
N TYR A 262 -6.17 14.84 -14.13
CA TYR A 262 -5.59 13.59 -14.65
C TYR A 262 -4.17 13.80 -15.18
N LEU A 263 -3.37 12.74 -15.20
CA LEU A 263 -1.97 12.83 -15.61
C LEU A 263 -1.78 12.96 -17.14
N ASN A 264 -2.84 12.73 -17.91
CA ASN A 264 -2.87 12.80 -19.35
C ASN A 264 -3.66 14.02 -19.89
N GLU A 265 -4.04 14.94 -19.01
CA GLU A 265 -4.63 16.25 -19.37
C GLU A 265 -3.57 17.30 -19.70
#